data_AF-A0A317UG51-F1
#
_entry.id   AF-A0A317UG51-F1
#
_cell.length_a   1.000
_cell.length_b   1.000
_cell.length_c   1.000
_cell.angle_alpha   90.00
_cell.angle_beta   90.00
_cell.angle_gamma   90.00
#
_symmetry.space_group_name_H-M   'P 1'
#
loop_
_entity.id
_entity.type
_entity.pdbx_description
1 polymer ?
#
loop_
_entity_poly.entity_id
_entity_poly.type
_entity_poly.pdbx_seq_one_letter_code
_entity_poly.pdbx_strand_id
1 'polypeptide(L)'
;MGYPALKMMKNYTTDDSNIETIDISAVHKKAREIDMSLFLKLSDECEIISKIYKITEQTLTRAIDQMTETIGLGSVDFKLGSSPKLVNLLMCSRGNIPPLPITGSDGDYSYTIIAKVNNNGPMPEISAAIYRTASSGPMNGFWVFDFKLMDWSIVNYANHLGYTQKQFDIIQNKPNSNEALLLKVSSTGKKIMPDFAFEELCEKNEEILNLYRKTDLFVSLNFDQEDQEAFLAPLKSDAVDGLSVTFHNGFYELNAVAHEQVIETILKTESEDEICSILTDMLDRKFYPDSAAIVPLSANSLIDVRENGSYEYIGDKAAMPVEEEQFFQKYLTYYKK
;
A
#
# COMPACT_ATOMS: atom_id res chain seq x y z
N MET A 1 75.23 22.70 -33.35
CA MET A 1 73.76 22.77 -33.46
C MET A 1 73.21 21.82 -32.40
N GLY A 2 72.47 22.18 -31.35
CA GLY A 2 71.55 23.29 -31.15
C GLY A 2 70.19 22.70 -30.75
N TYR A 3 69.87 22.69 -29.44
CA TYR A 3 68.54 22.43 -28.82
C TYR A 3 67.45 23.41 -29.37
N PRO A 4 66.10 23.31 -29.12
CA PRO A 4 65.42 22.80 -27.90
C PRO A 4 63.95 22.24 -27.98
N ALA A 5 63.48 21.68 -26.84
CA ALA A 5 62.16 21.78 -26.14
C ALA A 5 60.80 21.60 -26.88
N LEU A 6 59.74 20.99 -26.31
CA LEU A 6 58.95 21.47 -25.16
C LEU A 6 57.88 20.42 -24.68
N LYS A 7 57.78 20.25 -23.34
CA LYS A 7 56.58 20.38 -22.45
C LYS A 7 55.27 19.62 -22.73
N MET A 8 54.45 19.18 -21.78
CA MET A 8 54.42 19.11 -20.31
C MET A 8 53.35 18.03 -19.98
N MET A 9 53.63 17.06 -19.12
CA MET A 9 52.57 16.44 -18.31
C MET A 9 52.73 17.00 -16.89
N LYS A 10 51.67 17.64 -16.42
CA LYS A 10 51.61 18.28 -15.10
C LYS A 10 51.85 17.25 -14.01
N ASN A 11 52.76 17.59 -13.10
CA ASN A 11 52.82 17.01 -11.77
C ASN A 11 51.49 17.28 -11.06
N TYR A 12 50.81 16.22 -10.63
CA TYR A 12 50.00 16.25 -9.42
C TYR A 12 50.78 15.47 -8.37
N THR A 13 51.47 16.21 -7.50
CA THR A 13 51.94 15.72 -6.21
C THR A 13 50.71 15.32 -5.40
N THR A 14 50.57 14.04 -5.07
CA THR A 14 49.70 13.63 -3.96
C THR A 14 50.35 14.14 -2.69
N ASP A 15 49.72 15.15 -2.12
CA ASP A 15 50.06 15.67 -0.80
C ASP A 15 49.59 14.61 0.23
N ASP A 16 50.52 13.73 0.63
CA ASP A 16 50.29 12.67 1.62
C ASP A 16 50.17 13.22 3.06
N SER A 17 50.08 14.55 3.24
CA SER A 17 50.02 15.22 4.55
C SER A 17 48.74 14.96 5.35
N ASN A 18 47.72 14.30 4.76
CA ASN A 18 46.45 13.96 5.42
C ASN A 18 46.23 12.44 5.63
N ILE A 19 47.23 11.59 5.35
CA ILE A 19 47.13 10.16 5.66
C ILE A 19 47.67 9.94 7.08
N GLU A 20 46.77 9.96 8.06
CA GLU A 20 47.10 9.47 9.39
C GLU A 20 47.37 7.97 9.33
N THR A 21 48.64 7.59 9.46
CA THR A 21 49.01 6.19 9.64
C THR A 21 48.68 5.81 11.08
N ILE A 22 47.55 5.13 11.27
CA ILE A 22 47.12 4.65 12.58
C ILE A 22 48.08 3.54 13.03
N ASP A 23 48.88 3.82 14.06
CA ASP A 23 49.75 2.82 14.69
C ASP A 23 48.90 1.81 15.49
N ILE A 24 48.56 0.70 14.83
CA ILE A 24 47.79 -0.41 15.40
C ILE A 24 48.56 -1.12 16.54
N SER A 25 49.87 -0.92 16.67
CA SER A 25 50.65 -1.52 17.76
C SER A 25 50.31 -0.94 19.13
N ALA A 26 49.77 0.29 19.18
CA ALA A 26 49.21 0.90 20.39
C ALA A 26 47.83 0.30 20.77
N VAL A 27 47.07 -0.20 19.80
CA VAL A 27 45.76 -0.85 20.03
C VAL A 27 45.94 -2.22 20.70
N HIS A 28 47.06 -2.92 20.45
CA HIS A 28 47.34 -4.21 21.10
C HIS A 28 47.61 -4.13 22.61
N LYS A 29 47.84 -2.94 23.19
CA LYS A 29 47.99 -2.77 24.66
C LYS A 29 46.69 -2.55 25.41
N LYS A 30 45.57 -2.32 24.72
CA LYS A 30 44.24 -2.39 25.30
C LYS A 30 43.45 -3.40 24.47
N ALA A 31 43.47 -4.67 24.91
CA ALA A 31 42.53 -5.66 24.45
C ALA A 31 41.09 -5.15 24.70
N ARG A 32 40.54 -4.41 23.73
CA ARG A 32 39.10 -4.24 23.62
C ARG A 32 38.63 -5.54 22.98
N GLU A 33 38.13 -6.44 23.82
CA GLU A 33 37.30 -7.54 23.34
C GLU A 33 36.20 -6.93 22.48
N ILE A 34 36.14 -7.33 21.21
CA ILE A 34 34.99 -7.00 20.37
C ILE A 34 33.81 -7.72 21.00
N ASP A 35 32.83 -6.96 21.50
CA ASP A 35 31.63 -7.51 22.11
C ASP A 35 30.77 -8.18 21.02
N MET A 36 31.05 -9.47 20.79
CA MET A 36 30.31 -10.32 19.87
C MET A 36 28.94 -10.72 20.44
N SER A 37 28.58 -10.31 21.67
CA SER A 37 27.31 -10.70 22.28
C SER A 37 26.10 -10.21 21.51
N LEU A 38 26.19 -9.07 20.81
CA LEU A 38 25.13 -8.58 19.93
C LEU A 38 24.93 -9.50 18.71
N PHE A 39 26.02 -9.92 18.05
CA PHE A 39 25.98 -10.80 16.89
C PHE A 39 25.55 -12.22 17.26
N LEU A 40 25.99 -12.72 18.43
CA LEU A 40 25.55 -14.00 18.97
C LEU A 40 24.06 -13.96 19.34
N LYS A 41 23.58 -12.88 19.98
CA LYS A 41 22.13 -12.69 20.24
C LYS A 41 21.32 -12.65 18.94
N LEU A 42 21.78 -11.92 17.92
CA LEU A 42 21.12 -11.89 16.61
C LEU A 42 21.13 -13.25 15.93
N SER A 43 22.23 -14.01 16.03
CA SER A 43 22.32 -15.38 15.51
C SER A 43 21.36 -16.32 16.23
N ASP A 44 21.30 -16.25 17.56
CA ASP A 44 20.39 -17.04 18.39
C ASP A 44 18.92 -16.70 18.07
N GLU A 45 18.60 -15.40 17.90
CA GLU A 45 17.28 -14.94 17.47
C GLU A 45 16.92 -15.47 16.08
N CYS A 46 17.84 -15.42 15.11
CA CYS A 46 17.62 -15.99 13.78
C CYS A 46 17.41 -17.52 13.82
N GLU A 47 18.15 -18.25 14.65
CA GLU A 47 17.96 -19.68 14.85
C GLU A 47 16.59 -20.01 15.47
N ILE A 48 16.18 -19.24 16.48
CA ILE A 48 14.86 -19.39 17.12
C ILE A 48 13.76 -19.14 16.10
N ILE A 49 13.86 -18.07 15.32
CA ILE A 49 12.92 -17.73 14.25
C ILE A 49 12.85 -18.85 13.22
N SER A 50 13.99 -19.38 12.76
CA SER A 50 14.05 -20.50 11.82
C SER A 50 13.39 -21.78 12.36
N LYS A 51 13.62 -22.10 13.64
CA LYS A 51 12.98 -23.24 14.33
C LYS A 51 11.46 -23.06 14.42
N ILE A 52 10.98 -21.86 14.76
CA ILE A 52 9.55 -21.52 14.79
C ILE A 52 8.94 -21.74 13.41
N TYR A 53 9.53 -21.21 12.35
CA TYR A 53 9.01 -21.39 10.98
C TYR A 53 8.94 -22.87 10.57
N LYS A 54 9.96 -23.67 10.88
CA LYS A 54 9.97 -25.10 10.57
C LYS A 54 8.89 -25.87 11.33
N ILE A 55 8.69 -25.56 12.62
CA ILE A 55 7.62 -26.16 13.43
C ILE A 55 6.25 -25.76 12.88
N THR A 56 6.08 -24.49 12.50
CA THR A 56 4.85 -23.99 11.90
C THR A 56 4.55 -24.67 10.57
N GLU A 57 5.54 -24.80 9.68
CA GLU A 57 5.40 -25.48 8.39
C GLU A 57 4.93 -26.93 8.60
N GLN A 58 5.62 -27.70 9.45
CA GLN A 58 5.26 -29.09 9.74
C GLN A 58 3.86 -29.21 10.35
N THR A 59 3.52 -28.31 11.27
CA THR A 59 2.19 -28.31 11.91
C THR A 59 1.10 -27.95 10.89
N LEU A 60 1.38 -27.02 9.99
CA LEU A 60 0.48 -26.62 8.91
C LEU A 60 0.26 -27.74 7.90
N THR A 61 1.32 -28.36 7.38
CA THR A 61 1.20 -29.49 6.46
C THR A 61 0.35 -30.60 7.07
N ARG A 62 0.66 -31.02 8.30
CA ARG A 62 -0.10 -32.08 8.97
C ARG A 62 -1.57 -31.68 9.19
N ALA A 63 -1.84 -30.44 9.58
CA ALA A 63 -3.21 -29.97 9.79
C ALA A 63 -4.00 -29.95 8.48
N ILE A 64 -3.38 -29.53 7.37
CA ILE A 64 -4.00 -29.50 6.05
C ILE A 64 -4.24 -30.92 5.53
N ASP A 65 -3.27 -31.83 5.66
CA ASP A 65 -3.41 -33.24 5.25
C ASP A 65 -4.56 -33.91 6.00
N GLN A 66 -4.59 -33.81 7.33
CA GLN A 66 -5.67 -34.37 8.15
C GLN A 66 -7.03 -33.79 7.79
N MET A 67 -7.10 -32.48 7.58
CA MET A 67 -8.33 -31.78 7.22
C MET A 67 -8.84 -32.23 5.85
N THR A 68 -7.97 -32.26 4.84
CA THR A 68 -8.31 -32.65 3.47
C THR A 68 -8.69 -34.13 3.38
N GLU A 69 -8.02 -35.03 4.11
CA GLU A 69 -8.43 -36.43 4.25
C GLU A 69 -9.84 -36.54 4.84
N THR A 70 -10.09 -35.83 5.95
CA THR A 70 -11.36 -35.89 6.69
C THR A 70 -12.56 -35.47 5.84
N ILE A 71 -12.37 -34.53 4.92
CA ILE A 71 -13.43 -33.98 4.07
C ILE A 71 -13.48 -34.63 2.67
N GLY A 72 -12.69 -35.69 2.44
CA GLY A 72 -12.67 -36.44 1.18
C GLY A 72 -11.88 -35.78 0.04
N LEU A 73 -10.98 -34.85 0.33
CA LEU A 73 -10.09 -34.19 -0.62
C LEU A 73 -8.64 -34.69 -0.57
N GLY A 74 -8.36 -35.81 0.10
CA GLY A 74 -6.99 -36.34 0.25
C GLY A 74 -6.29 -36.72 -1.08
N SER A 75 -7.04 -36.82 -2.19
CA SER A 75 -6.49 -37.04 -3.53
C SER A 75 -6.12 -35.74 -4.27
N VAL A 76 -6.46 -34.57 -3.74
CA VAL A 76 -6.17 -33.27 -4.36
C VAL A 76 -4.77 -32.82 -3.96
N ASP A 77 -3.93 -32.49 -4.95
CA ASP A 77 -2.57 -31.98 -4.74
C ASP A 77 -2.63 -30.48 -4.37
N PHE A 78 -2.60 -30.19 -3.07
CA PHE A 78 -2.63 -28.83 -2.53
C PHE A 78 -1.23 -28.21 -2.47
N LYS A 79 -1.11 -26.98 -2.97
CA LYS A 79 0.14 -26.22 -3.00
C LYS A 79 -0.02 -24.84 -2.40
N LEU A 80 0.96 -24.43 -1.59
CA LEU A 80 1.03 -23.06 -1.08
C LEU A 80 1.21 -22.11 -2.27
N GLY A 81 0.38 -21.06 -2.33
CA GLY A 81 0.45 -20.06 -3.40
C GLY A 81 1.80 -19.32 -3.37
N SER A 82 2.62 -19.51 -4.40
CA SER A 82 3.91 -18.82 -4.54
C SER A 82 3.70 -17.40 -5.06
N SER A 83 3.53 -16.43 -4.16
CA SER A 83 3.53 -15.00 -4.52
C SER A 83 4.80 -14.32 -3.98
N PRO A 84 5.54 -13.52 -4.78
CA PRO A 84 6.59 -12.64 -4.28
C PRO A 84 6.13 -11.73 -3.13
N LYS A 85 4.83 -11.38 -3.10
CA LYS A 85 4.20 -10.66 -1.99
C LYS A 85 4.20 -11.48 -0.69
N LEU A 86 4.05 -12.81 -0.76
CA LEU A 86 4.07 -13.69 0.41
C LEU A 86 5.46 -13.71 1.06
N VAL A 87 6.52 -13.77 0.25
CA VAL A 87 7.91 -13.71 0.75
C VAL A 87 8.17 -12.37 1.45
N ASN A 88 7.78 -11.25 0.83
CA ASN A 88 7.92 -9.93 1.46
C ASN A 88 7.07 -9.79 2.73
N LEU A 89 5.84 -10.31 2.73
CA LEU A 89 4.97 -10.31 3.92
C LEU A 89 5.58 -11.11 5.07
N LEU A 90 6.16 -12.29 4.79
CA LEU A 90 6.83 -13.11 5.81
C LEU A 90 8.08 -12.44 6.38
N MET A 91 8.83 -11.68 5.57
CA MET A 91 10.03 -10.97 6.02
C MET A 91 9.71 -9.73 6.87
N CYS A 92 8.54 -9.11 6.67
CA CYS A 92 8.14 -7.88 7.35
C CYS A 92 7.26 -8.11 8.60
N SER A 93 6.77 -9.32 8.85
CA SER A 93 5.63 -9.53 9.75
C SER A 93 5.93 -9.62 11.25
N ARG A 94 7.17 -9.37 11.68
CA ARG A 94 7.58 -9.30 13.11
C ARG A 94 7.00 -10.45 13.98
N GLY A 95 6.94 -11.68 13.43
CA GLY A 95 6.46 -12.88 14.13
C GLY A 95 5.01 -13.29 13.86
N ASN A 96 4.19 -12.45 13.20
CA ASN A 96 2.82 -12.81 12.81
C ASN A 96 2.80 -13.42 11.40
N ILE A 97 2.19 -14.57 11.20
CA ILE A 97 2.12 -15.18 9.86
C ILE A 97 0.84 -14.68 9.18
N PRO A 98 0.92 -14.04 8.00
CA PRO A 98 -0.26 -13.61 7.26
C PRO A 98 -1.11 -14.84 6.85
N PRO A 99 -2.41 -14.67 6.54
CA PRO A 99 -3.21 -15.75 6.00
C PRO A 99 -2.55 -16.37 4.76
N LEU A 100 -2.39 -17.69 4.79
CA LEU A 100 -1.67 -18.46 3.77
C LEU A 100 -2.68 -19.08 2.79
N PRO A 101 -2.69 -18.66 1.52
CA PRO A 101 -3.54 -19.28 0.51
C PRO A 101 -2.88 -20.58 0.01
N ILE A 102 -3.59 -21.68 0.12
CA ILE A 102 -3.19 -23.00 -0.38
C ILE A 102 -4.23 -23.41 -1.42
N THR A 103 -3.79 -23.73 -2.63
CA THR A 103 -4.68 -24.01 -3.76
C THR A 103 -4.47 -25.42 -4.28
N GLY A 104 -5.54 -26.07 -4.69
CA GLY A 104 -5.52 -27.38 -5.33
C GLY A 104 -6.68 -27.49 -6.33
N SER A 105 -6.68 -28.52 -7.17
CA SER A 105 -7.78 -28.76 -8.11
C SER A 105 -7.96 -30.25 -8.35
N ASP A 106 -9.20 -30.67 -8.51
CA ASP A 106 -9.55 -31.86 -9.27
C ASP A 106 -10.15 -31.41 -10.61
N GLY A 107 -10.37 -32.30 -11.58
CA GLY A 107 -10.85 -31.90 -12.92
C GLY A 107 -12.15 -31.08 -12.89
N ASP A 108 -12.95 -31.23 -11.85
CA ASP A 108 -14.28 -30.64 -11.72
C ASP A 108 -14.29 -29.35 -10.90
N TYR A 109 -13.37 -29.21 -9.94
CA TYR A 109 -13.31 -28.07 -9.01
C TYR A 109 -11.90 -27.55 -8.76
N SER A 110 -11.81 -26.24 -8.57
CA SER A 110 -10.64 -25.57 -7.97
C SER A 110 -10.93 -25.24 -6.51
N TYR A 111 -9.99 -25.58 -5.63
CA TYR A 111 -10.07 -25.46 -4.18
C TYR A 111 -9.08 -24.42 -3.67
N THR A 112 -9.53 -23.63 -2.69
CA THR A 112 -8.68 -22.67 -1.96
C THR A 112 -8.88 -22.87 -0.47
N ILE A 113 -7.78 -23.09 0.24
CA ILE A 113 -7.73 -23.11 1.70
C ILE A 113 -7.03 -21.82 2.15
N ILE A 114 -7.70 -21.04 2.99
CA ILE A 114 -7.10 -19.86 3.64
C ILE A 114 -6.77 -20.25 5.08
N ALA A 115 -5.49 -20.53 5.35
CA ALA A 115 -5.02 -20.92 6.67
C ALA A 115 -4.49 -19.68 7.43
N LYS A 116 -5.00 -19.48 8.64
CA LYS A 116 -4.49 -18.48 9.59
C LYS A 116 -3.74 -19.19 10.70
N VAL A 117 -2.51 -18.77 10.92
CA VAL A 117 -1.64 -19.32 11.97
C VAL A 117 -1.53 -18.31 13.10
N ASN A 118 -1.86 -18.74 14.31
CA ASN A 118 -1.73 -17.96 15.53
C ASN A 118 -0.58 -18.54 16.38
N ASN A 119 0.46 -17.73 16.60
CA ASN A 119 1.70 -18.12 17.29
C ASN A 119 1.76 -17.63 18.75
N ASN A 120 0.63 -17.28 19.37
CA ASN A 120 0.59 -16.72 20.72
C ASN A 120 0.85 -17.73 21.86
N GLY A 121 1.15 -19.00 21.54
CA GLY A 121 1.35 -20.09 22.51
C GLY A 121 2.56 -20.98 22.19
N PRO A 122 2.83 -22.00 23.02
CA PRO A 122 3.95 -22.93 22.81
C PRO A 122 3.79 -23.82 21.57
N MET A 123 2.57 -23.89 21.01
CA MET A 123 2.24 -24.57 19.77
C MET A 123 1.41 -23.61 18.90
N PRO A 124 1.65 -23.57 17.58
CA PRO A 124 0.86 -22.75 16.66
C PRO A 124 -0.57 -23.30 16.54
N GLU A 125 -1.55 -22.44 16.75
CA GLU A 125 -2.96 -22.76 16.48
C GLU A 125 -3.27 -22.41 15.02
N ILE A 126 -3.95 -23.33 14.32
CA ILE A 126 -4.29 -23.17 12.91
C ILE A 126 -5.80 -23.15 12.78
N SER A 127 -6.32 -22.10 12.16
CA SER A 127 -7.70 -22.05 11.68
C SER A 127 -7.70 -21.96 10.17
N ALA A 128 -8.65 -22.62 9.52
CA ALA A 128 -8.73 -22.64 8.06
C ALA A 128 -10.18 -22.49 7.59
N ALA A 129 -10.34 -21.81 6.47
CA ALA A 129 -11.57 -21.84 5.69
C ALA A 129 -11.27 -22.51 4.35
N ILE A 130 -12.17 -23.38 3.88
CA ILE A 130 -12.03 -24.07 2.60
C ILE A 130 -13.16 -23.62 1.69
N TYR A 131 -12.75 -23.26 0.48
CA TYR A 131 -13.61 -22.86 -0.61
C TYR A 131 -13.39 -23.83 -1.75
N ARG A 132 -14.47 -24.16 -2.49
CA ARG A 132 -14.36 -24.74 -3.82
C ARG A 132 -15.15 -23.94 -4.82
N THR A 133 -14.65 -23.93 -6.04
CA THR A 133 -15.22 -23.27 -7.21
C THR A 133 -15.35 -24.28 -8.32
N ALA A 134 -16.44 -24.25 -9.07
CA ALA A 134 -16.54 -25.06 -10.29
C ALA A 134 -15.38 -24.70 -11.24
N SER A 135 -14.80 -25.68 -11.94
CA SER A 135 -13.75 -25.44 -12.94
C SER A 135 -14.22 -24.53 -14.08
N SER A 136 -15.52 -24.47 -14.34
CA SER A 136 -16.14 -23.53 -15.28
C SER A 136 -16.25 -22.10 -14.74
N GLY A 137 -15.83 -21.85 -13.50
CA GLY A 137 -15.78 -20.53 -12.85
C GLY A 137 -16.67 -20.42 -11.60
N PRO A 138 -16.37 -19.46 -10.70
CA PRO A 138 -17.07 -19.28 -9.42
C PRO A 138 -18.55 -18.92 -9.59
N MET A 139 -18.94 -18.34 -10.73
CA MET A 139 -20.34 -18.04 -11.07
C MET A 139 -21.19 -19.30 -11.26
N ASN A 140 -20.57 -20.39 -11.72
CA ASN A 140 -21.25 -21.67 -11.96
C ASN A 140 -21.31 -22.54 -10.69
N GLY A 141 -20.73 -22.05 -9.60
CA GLY A 141 -20.78 -22.69 -8.31
C GLY A 141 -19.62 -22.26 -7.41
N PHE A 142 -19.99 -21.78 -6.22
CA PHE A 142 -19.07 -21.45 -5.14
C PHE A 142 -19.59 -22.07 -3.85
N TRP A 143 -18.74 -22.81 -3.16
CA TRP A 143 -19.11 -23.47 -1.90
C TRP A 143 -18.07 -23.18 -0.83
N VAL A 144 -18.56 -23.10 0.39
CA VAL A 144 -17.75 -23.05 1.61
C VAL A 144 -17.98 -24.36 2.35
N PHE A 145 -16.90 -24.99 2.83
CA PHE A 145 -17.03 -26.17 3.66
C PHE A 145 -17.44 -25.78 5.09
N ASP A 146 -18.54 -26.34 5.58
CA ASP A 146 -18.98 -26.17 6.96
C ASP A 146 -18.47 -27.35 7.81
N PHE A 147 -17.46 -27.11 8.64
CA PHE A 147 -16.87 -28.13 9.52
C PHE A 147 -17.80 -28.60 10.65
N LYS A 148 -18.87 -27.86 10.99
CA LYS A 148 -19.86 -28.31 11.99
C LYS A 148 -20.84 -29.29 11.38
N LEU A 149 -21.27 -29.04 10.15
CA LEU A 149 -22.20 -29.88 9.42
C LEU A 149 -21.48 -31.00 8.63
N MET A 150 -20.16 -30.88 8.47
CA MET A 150 -19.33 -31.76 7.65
C MET A 150 -19.82 -31.84 6.19
N ASP A 151 -20.24 -30.71 5.64
CA ASP A 151 -20.83 -30.63 4.29
C ASP A 151 -20.53 -29.30 3.61
N TRP A 152 -20.70 -29.27 2.28
CA TRP A 152 -20.51 -28.10 1.44
C TRP A 152 -21.78 -27.25 1.38
N SER A 153 -21.66 -26.01 1.84
CA SER A 153 -22.73 -25.02 1.71
C SER A 153 -22.53 -24.20 0.44
N ILE A 154 -23.56 -24.13 -0.42
CA ILE A 154 -23.57 -23.19 -1.54
C ILE A 154 -23.60 -21.78 -0.97
N VAL A 155 -22.67 -20.95 -1.42
CA VAL A 155 -22.63 -19.53 -1.05
C VAL A 155 -22.70 -18.71 -2.33
N ASN A 156 -23.55 -17.69 -2.33
CA ASN A 156 -23.54 -16.72 -3.41
C ASN A 156 -22.15 -16.03 -3.44
N TYR A 157 -21.42 -16.15 -4.55
CA TYR A 157 -20.06 -15.64 -4.67
C TYR A 157 -19.98 -14.12 -4.52
N ALA A 158 -20.98 -13.37 -5.03
CA ALA A 158 -21.06 -11.92 -4.82
C ALA A 158 -21.14 -11.59 -3.32
N ASN A 159 -22.01 -12.28 -2.59
CA ASN A 159 -22.15 -12.09 -1.15
C ASN A 159 -20.85 -12.42 -0.40
N HIS A 160 -20.13 -13.47 -0.83
CA HIS A 160 -18.83 -13.80 -0.25
C HIS A 160 -17.80 -12.67 -0.42
N LEU A 161 -17.84 -11.99 -1.56
CA LEU A 161 -16.99 -10.83 -1.86
C LEU A 161 -17.47 -9.53 -1.20
N GLY A 162 -18.57 -9.57 -0.44
CA GLY A 162 -19.12 -8.39 0.23
C GLY A 162 -20.04 -7.54 -0.64
N TYR A 163 -20.54 -8.08 -1.76
CA TYR A 163 -21.42 -7.37 -2.70
C TYR A 163 -22.80 -8.02 -2.79
N THR A 164 -23.80 -7.25 -3.17
CA THR A 164 -25.03 -7.83 -3.73
C THR A 164 -24.75 -8.41 -5.12
N GLN A 165 -25.64 -9.25 -5.64
CA GLN A 165 -25.50 -9.74 -7.02
C GLN A 165 -25.50 -8.59 -8.03
N LYS A 166 -26.36 -7.57 -7.84
CA LYS A 166 -26.44 -6.40 -8.73
C LYS A 166 -25.12 -5.61 -8.73
N GLN A 167 -24.53 -5.35 -7.58
CA GLN A 167 -23.24 -4.67 -7.46
C GLN A 167 -22.11 -5.48 -8.09
N PHE A 168 -22.12 -6.80 -7.89
CA PHE A 168 -21.14 -7.68 -8.51
C PHE A 168 -21.26 -7.68 -10.04
N ASP A 169 -22.48 -7.69 -10.58
CA ASP A 169 -22.73 -7.60 -12.02
C ASP A 169 -22.23 -6.28 -12.61
N ILE A 170 -22.28 -5.17 -11.86
CA ILE A 170 -21.69 -3.89 -12.25
C ILE A 170 -20.17 -4.02 -12.40
N ILE A 171 -19.49 -4.61 -11.41
CA ILE A 171 -18.03 -4.80 -11.44
C ILE A 171 -17.60 -5.68 -12.62
N GLN A 172 -18.36 -6.73 -12.93
CA GLN A 172 -18.03 -7.64 -14.03
C GLN A 172 -18.33 -7.05 -15.41
N ASN A 173 -19.52 -6.48 -15.59
CA ASN A 173 -20.00 -6.07 -16.92
C ASN A 173 -19.58 -4.64 -17.27
N LYS A 174 -19.32 -3.80 -16.28
CA LYS A 174 -18.96 -2.38 -16.44
C LYS A 174 -17.79 -1.98 -15.51
N PRO A 175 -16.63 -2.65 -15.56
CA PRO A 175 -15.55 -2.48 -14.58
C PRO A 175 -14.97 -1.05 -14.47
N ASN A 176 -15.23 -0.21 -15.48
CA ASN A 176 -14.74 1.16 -15.60
C ASN A 176 -15.85 2.22 -15.42
N SER A 177 -17.05 1.83 -14.97
CA SER A 177 -18.10 2.80 -14.64
C SER A 177 -17.84 3.46 -13.28
N ASN A 178 -18.44 4.63 -13.06
CA ASN A 178 -18.33 5.37 -11.79
C ASN A 178 -18.76 4.49 -10.61
N GLU A 179 -19.84 3.73 -10.79
CA GLU A 179 -20.35 2.79 -9.79
C GLU A 179 -19.33 1.68 -9.48
N ALA A 180 -18.70 1.10 -10.51
CA ALA A 180 -17.69 0.07 -10.32
C ALA A 180 -16.43 0.62 -9.62
N LEU A 181 -16.05 1.87 -9.90
CA LEU A 181 -14.93 2.54 -9.23
C LEU A 181 -15.26 2.80 -7.76
N LEU A 182 -16.45 3.34 -7.47
CA LEU A 182 -16.89 3.61 -6.11
C LEU A 182 -16.99 2.32 -5.28
N LEU A 183 -17.55 1.23 -5.82
CA LEU A 183 -17.62 -0.07 -5.13
C LEU A 183 -16.25 -0.62 -4.71
N LYS A 184 -15.20 -0.33 -5.50
CA LYS A 184 -13.84 -0.80 -5.20
C LYS A 184 -13.23 -0.05 -4.02
N VAL A 185 -13.53 1.24 -3.87
CA VAL A 185 -12.97 2.08 -2.79
C VAL A 185 -13.85 2.10 -1.53
N SER A 186 -15.17 1.88 -1.66
CA SER A 186 -16.10 1.90 -0.53
C SER A 186 -16.28 0.55 0.16
N SER A 187 -15.96 -0.58 -0.49
CA SER A 187 -16.14 -1.92 0.09
C SER A 187 -15.13 -2.21 1.21
N THR A 188 -15.60 -2.26 2.46
CA THR A 188 -14.76 -2.47 3.66
C THR A 188 -14.83 -3.87 4.25
N GLY A 189 -15.51 -4.82 3.60
CA GLY A 189 -15.68 -6.19 4.11
C GLY A 189 -16.45 -6.29 5.44
N LYS A 190 -17.02 -5.19 5.96
CA LYS A 190 -17.66 -5.13 7.29
C LYS A 190 -19.18 -5.34 7.27
N LYS A 191 -19.86 -5.14 6.13
CA LYS A 191 -21.25 -5.54 5.85
C LYS A 191 -21.56 -5.25 4.38
N ILE A 192 -22.36 -6.10 3.73
CA ILE A 192 -22.83 -5.81 2.37
C ILE A 192 -23.74 -4.58 2.41
N MET A 193 -23.38 -3.54 1.65
CA MET A 193 -24.21 -2.35 1.48
C MET A 193 -25.43 -2.71 0.60
N PRO A 194 -26.66 -2.40 1.02
CA PRO A 194 -27.83 -2.59 0.18
C PRO A 194 -27.77 -1.75 -1.10
N ASP A 195 -28.39 -2.24 -2.19
CA ASP A 195 -28.37 -1.56 -3.49
C ASP A 195 -28.88 -0.12 -3.44
N PHE A 196 -29.97 0.15 -2.70
CA PHE A 196 -30.53 1.50 -2.59
C PHE A 196 -29.55 2.48 -1.92
N ALA A 197 -28.85 2.04 -0.87
CA ALA A 197 -27.88 2.88 -0.17
C ALA A 197 -26.65 3.14 -1.04
N PHE A 198 -26.28 2.16 -1.87
CA PHE A 198 -25.20 2.32 -2.83
C PHE A 198 -25.58 3.27 -3.98
N GLU A 199 -26.84 3.24 -4.44
CA GLU A 199 -27.36 4.19 -5.43
C GLU A 199 -27.32 5.63 -4.90
N GLU A 200 -27.79 5.87 -3.67
CA GLU A 200 -27.67 7.19 -3.00
C GLU A 200 -26.21 7.64 -2.86
N LEU A 201 -25.30 6.71 -2.56
CA LEU A 201 -23.87 7.00 -2.48
C LEU A 201 -23.27 7.38 -3.85
N CYS A 202 -23.73 6.74 -4.93
CA CYS A 202 -23.30 7.09 -6.28
C CYS A 202 -23.75 8.51 -6.65
N GLU A 203 -25.02 8.86 -6.35
CA GLU A 203 -25.55 10.20 -6.60
C GLU A 203 -24.80 11.26 -5.81
N LYS A 204 -24.50 11.00 -4.52
CA LYS A 204 -23.73 11.91 -3.66
C LYS A 204 -22.33 12.22 -4.23
N ASN A 205 -21.69 11.23 -4.86
CA ASN A 205 -20.29 11.30 -5.27
C ASN A 205 -20.08 11.44 -6.79
N GLU A 206 -21.15 11.71 -7.55
CA GLU A 206 -21.13 11.73 -9.01
C GLU A 206 -20.06 12.68 -9.57
N GLU A 207 -19.99 13.90 -9.02
CA GLU A 207 -19.07 14.97 -9.44
C GLU A 207 -17.59 14.58 -9.24
N ILE A 208 -17.24 14.04 -8.06
CA ILE A 208 -15.86 13.57 -7.82
C ILE A 208 -15.49 12.39 -8.73
N LEU A 209 -16.44 11.49 -8.99
CA LEU A 209 -16.21 10.35 -9.89
C LEU A 209 -16.02 10.80 -11.34
N ASN A 210 -16.74 11.83 -11.78
CA ASN A 210 -16.56 12.43 -13.11
C ASN A 210 -15.20 13.12 -13.23
N LEU A 211 -14.82 13.92 -12.23
CA LEU A 211 -13.51 14.56 -12.18
C LEU A 211 -12.37 13.52 -12.16
N TYR A 212 -12.51 12.44 -11.39
CA TYR A 212 -11.54 11.34 -11.36
C TYR A 212 -11.29 10.78 -12.76
N ARG A 213 -12.34 10.56 -13.57
CA ARG A 213 -12.17 10.01 -14.93
C ARG A 213 -11.39 10.92 -15.89
N LYS A 214 -11.32 12.21 -15.59
CA LYS A 214 -10.50 13.18 -16.34
C LYS A 214 -9.06 13.27 -15.82
N THR A 215 -8.81 12.80 -14.60
CA THR A 215 -7.56 13.04 -13.85
C THR A 215 -6.85 11.77 -13.38
N ASP A 216 -7.40 10.58 -13.66
CA ASP A 216 -6.96 9.27 -13.14
C ASP A 216 -5.50 8.88 -13.45
N LEU A 217 -4.85 9.61 -14.35
CA LEU A 217 -3.44 9.45 -14.66
C LEU A 217 -2.50 9.95 -13.54
N PHE A 218 -2.93 10.89 -12.72
CA PHE A 218 -2.09 11.57 -11.71
C PHE A 218 -2.78 11.78 -10.35
N VAL A 219 -4.02 11.31 -10.19
CA VAL A 219 -4.69 11.25 -8.88
C VAL A 219 -5.11 9.82 -8.52
N SER A 220 -5.29 9.58 -7.23
CA SER A 220 -5.95 8.40 -6.69
C SER A 220 -7.35 8.75 -6.17
N LEU A 221 -8.31 7.87 -6.45
CA LEU A 221 -9.64 7.92 -5.84
C LEU A 221 -9.58 7.24 -4.46
N ASN A 222 -9.99 7.97 -3.43
CA ASN A 222 -10.07 7.51 -2.06
C ASN A 222 -11.50 7.71 -1.52
N PHE A 223 -11.79 7.11 -0.37
CA PHE A 223 -13.14 7.15 0.21
C PHE A 223 -13.08 7.22 1.72
N ASP A 224 -13.71 8.24 2.28
CA ASP A 224 -13.95 8.42 3.70
C ASP A 224 -15.18 7.60 4.12
N GLN A 225 -14.97 6.69 5.07
CA GLN A 225 -16.02 5.79 5.56
C GLN A 225 -16.92 6.45 6.61
N GLU A 226 -16.45 7.47 7.32
CA GLU A 226 -17.26 8.18 8.31
C GLU A 226 -18.22 9.13 7.60
N ASP A 227 -17.69 9.94 6.68
CA ASP A 227 -18.47 10.94 5.94
C ASP A 227 -19.16 10.37 4.68
N GLN A 228 -18.83 9.12 4.31
CA GLN A 228 -19.36 8.44 3.12
C GLN A 228 -19.09 9.26 1.85
N GLU A 229 -17.86 9.71 1.69
CA GLU A 229 -17.45 10.67 0.66
C GLU A 229 -16.20 10.20 -0.08
N ALA A 230 -16.27 10.27 -1.40
CA ALA A 230 -15.14 10.08 -2.27
C ALA A 230 -14.35 11.38 -2.36
N PHE A 231 -13.03 11.25 -2.40
CA PHE A 231 -12.13 12.38 -2.59
C PHE A 231 -10.94 11.97 -3.45
N LEU A 232 -10.34 12.95 -4.10
CA LEU A 232 -9.12 12.76 -4.89
C LEU A 232 -7.92 13.16 -4.05
N ALA A 233 -6.84 12.40 -4.17
CA ALA A 233 -5.55 12.72 -3.59
C ALA A 233 -4.46 12.45 -4.63
N PRO A 234 -3.21 12.89 -4.44
CA PRO A 234 -2.10 12.48 -5.29
C PRO A 234 -2.01 10.95 -5.43
N LEU A 235 -1.33 10.47 -6.46
CA LEU A 235 -0.99 9.05 -6.52
C LEU A 235 -0.15 8.67 -5.31
N LYS A 236 -0.43 7.49 -4.73
CA LYS A 236 0.33 6.96 -3.58
C LYS A 236 1.82 6.73 -3.87
N SER A 237 2.21 6.69 -5.15
CA SER A 237 3.62 6.64 -5.57
C SER A 237 4.32 7.99 -5.46
N ASP A 238 3.56 9.07 -5.42
CA ASP A 238 4.07 10.44 -5.54
C ASP A 238 4.03 11.13 -4.17
N ALA A 239 2.95 10.98 -3.42
CA ALA A 239 2.86 11.41 -2.04
C ALA A 239 1.76 10.66 -1.29
N VAL A 240 1.88 10.60 0.04
CA VAL A 240 0.86 9.99 0.91
C VAL A 240 -0.11 11.01 1.51
N ASP A 241 0.22 12.30 1.44
CA ASP A 241 -0.52 13.38 2.11
C ASP A 241 -0.37 14.73 1.35
N GLY A 242 -1.00 15.78 1.88
CA GLY A 242 -0.76 17.17 1.48
C GLY A 242 -1.92 17.80 0.71
N LEU A 243 -2.49 17.10 -0.26
CA LEU A 243 -3.53 17.60 -1.16
C LEU A 243 -4.74 16.68 -1.13
N SER A 244 -5.94 17.25 -1.04
CA SER A 244 -7.17 16.55 -1.41
C SER A 244 -8.10 17.42 -2.24
N VAL A 245 -8.95 16.79 -3.03
CA VAL A 245 -10.11 17.44 -3.67
C VAL A 245 -11.38 16.73 -3.26
N THR A 246 -12.33 17.50 -2.74
CA THR A 246 -13.67 17.06 -2.36
C THR A 246 -14.74 17.86 -3.10
N PHE A 247 -15.98 17.38 -3.11
CA PHE A 247 -17.10 18.12 -3.69
C PHE A 247 -18.20 18.28 -2.64
N HIS A 248 -18.45 19.53 -2.24
CA HIS A 248 -19.44 19.84 -1.21
C HIS A 248 -20.25 21.07 -1.60
N ASN A 249 -21.56 20.99 -1.35
CA ASN A 249 -22.50 22.11 -1.53
C ASN A 249 -22.44 22.76 -2.92
N GLY A 250 -22.15 21.99 -3.97
CA GLY A 250 -22.07 22.47 -5.35
C GLY A 250 -20.68 22.95 -5.79
N PHE A 251 -19.66 22.82 -4.95
CA PHE A 251 -18.30 23.29 -5.23
C PHE A 251 -17.29 22.16 -5.11
N TYR A 252 -16.34 22.13 -6.05
CA TYR A 252 -15.07 21.47 -5.90
C TYR A 252 -14.18 22.29 -4.96
N GLU A 253 -13.62 21.63 -3.95
CA GLU A 253 -12.76 22.23 -2.94
C GLU A 253 -11.36 21.63 -3.05
N LEU A 254 -10.36 22.45 -3.40
CA LEU A 254 -8.95 22.07 -3.32
C LEU A 254 -8.46 22.35 -1.90
N ASN A 255 -8.07 21.31 -1.20
CA ASN A 255 -7.73 21.36 0.21
C ASN A 255 -6.26 21.03 0.44
N ALA A 256 -5.66 21.73 1.41
CA ALA A 256 -4.41 21.32 2.02
C ALA A 256 -4.70 20.43 3.23
N VAL A 257 -4.12 19.24 3.24
CA VAL A 257 -4.38 18.18 4.23
C VAL A 257 -3.10 17.79 4.95
N ALA A 258 -3.19 17.59 6.26
CA ALA A 258 -2.14 16.99 7.06
C ALA A 258 -2.74 15.94 7.99
N HIS A 259 -2.22 14.71 7.95
CA HIS A 259 -2.68 13.58 8.77
C HIS A 259 -4.19 13.38 8.69
N GLU A 260 -4.72 13.33 7.46
CA GLU A 260 -6.15 13.13 7.17
C GLU A 260 -7.05 14.31 7.59
N GLN A 261 -6.49 15.43 8.05
CA GLN A 261 -7.27 16.62 8.43
C GLN A 261 -7.09 17.76 7.44
N VAL A 262 -8.21 18.31 6.96
CA VAL A 262 -8.22 19.54 6.17
C VAL A 262 -7.77 20.71 7.04
N ILE A 263 -6.62 21.29 6.69
CA ILE A 263 -6.06 22.46 7.37
C ILE A 263 -6.65 23.75 6.80
N GLU A 264 -6.84 23.79 5.48
CA GLU A 264 -7.37 24.93 4.76
C GLU A 264 -7.90 24.54 3.38
N THR A 265 -9.01 25.14 2.96
CA THR A 265 -9.46 25.09 1.57
C THR A 265 -8.80 26.22 0.79
N ILE A 266 -7.92 25.85 -0.12
CA ILE A 266 -7.10 26.76 -0.93
C ILE A 266 -7.92 27.40 -2.06
N LEU A 267 -8.83 26.64 -2.65
CA LEU A 267 -9.70 27.09 -3.74
C LEU A 267 -11.06 26.43 -3.65
N LYS A 268 -12.11 27.19 -4.01
CA LYS A 268 -13.45 26.67 -4.28
C LYS A 268 -13.90 27.08 -5.66
N THR A 269 -14.41 26.14 -6.45
CA THR A 269 -14.97 26.42 -7.79
C THR A 269 -16.16 25.51 -8.11
N GLU A 270 -17.13 26.03 -8.85
CA GLU A 270 -18.24 25.23 -9.41
C GLU A 270 -17.82 24.54 -10.74
N SER A 271 -16.65 24.91 -11.31
CA SER A 271 -16.22 24.44 -12.61
C SER A 271 -15.35 23.19 -12.52
N GLU A 272 -15.86 22.06 -13.04
CA GLU A 272 -15.11 20.81 -13.20
C GLU A 272 -13.87 21.00 -14.09
N ASP A 273 -13.96 21.79 -15.15
CA ASP A 273 -12.85 22.02 -16.07
C ASP A 273 -11.73 22.87 -15.43
N GLU A 274 -12.10 23.85 -14.58
CA GLU A 274 -11.12 24.65 -13.83
C GLU A 274 -10.33 23.79 -12.84
N ILE A 275 -11.02 23.02 -11.99
CA ILE A 275 -10.34 22.16 -11.02
C ILE A 275 -9.53 21.05 -11.71
N CYS A 276 -10.00 20.54 -12.84
CA CYS A 276 -9.27 19.57 -13.65
C CYS A 276 -7.96 20.16 -14.20
N SER A 277 -7.99 21.40 -14.71
CA SER A 277 -6.79 22.10 -15.19
C SER A 277 -5.79 22.29 -14.06
N ILE A 278 -6.26 22.73 -12.90
CA ILE A 278 -5.41 22.97 -11.73
C ILE A 278 -4.73 21.68 -11.26
N LEU A 279 -5.48 20.59 -11.15
CA LEU A 279 -4.92 19.29 -10.78
C LEU A 279 -3.89 18.80 -11.81
N THR A 280 -4.15 19.01 -13.10
CA THR A 280 -3.21 18.65 -14.18
C THR A 280 -1.92 19.44 -14.04
N ASP A 281 -2.01 20.76 -13.88
CA ASP A 281 -0.84 21.65 -13.78
C ASP A 281 0.02 21.32 -12.54
N MET A 282 -0.64 20.95 -11.45
CA MET A 282 0.01 20.55 -10.20
C MET A 282 0.64 19.16 -10.25
N LEU A 283 -0.08 18.15 -10.76
CA LEU A 283 0.24 16.74 -10.53
C LEU A 283 0.72 15.98 -11.78
N ASP A 284 0.48 16.47 -13.01
CA ASP A 284 1.03 15.86 -14.23
C ASP A 284 2.51 16.20 -14.41
N ARG A 285 3.33 15.76 -13.46
CA ARG A 285 4.76 15.99 -13.38
C ARG A 285 5.43 14.92 -12.54
N LYS A 286 6.78 14.98 -12.48
CA LYS A 286 7.58 14.06 -11.67
C LYS A 286 7.89 14.68 -10.32
N PHE A 287 7.57 13.97 -9.26
CA PHE A 287 7.96 14.27 -7.89
C PHE A 287 9.20 13.47 -7.47
N TYR A 288 9.78 13.82 -6.32
CA TYR A 288 10.89 13.04 -5.79
C TYR A 288 10.40 11.66 -5.32
N PRO A 289 11.23 10.61 -5.43
CA PRO A 289 10.86 9.28 -4.93
C PRO A 289 10.61 9.22 -3.42
N ASP A 290 11.10 10.20 -2.66
CA ASP A 290 10.92 10.34 -1.21
C ASP A 290 10.03 11.55 -0.84
N SER A 291 9.15 11.96 -1.77
CA SER A 291 8.09 12.93 -1.52
C SER A 291 7.08 12.36 -0.53
N ALA A 292 6.89 13.07 0.59
CA ALA A 292 6.00 12.69 1.68
C ALA A 292 4.64 13.39 1.56
N ALA A 293 4.64 14.66 1.17
CA ALA A 293 3.41 15.44 0.99
C ALA A 293 3.52 16.41 -0.18
N ILE A 294 2.44 16.56 -0.93
CA ILE A 294 2.29 17.60 -1.97
C ILE A 294 1.24 18.59 -1.47
N VAL A 295 1.65 19.79 -1.11
CA VAL A 295 0.81 20.77 -0.41
C VAL A 295 0.38 21.88 -1.37
N PRO A 296 -0.91 22.04 -1.70
CA PRO A 296 -1.37 23.15 -2.52
C PRO A 296 -1.29 24.45 -1.71
N LEU A 297 -0.82 25.52 -2.35
CA LEU A 297 -0.72 26.86 -1.74
C LEU A 297 -1.67 27.86 -2.40
N SER A 298 -1.92 27.69 -3.69
CA SER A 298 -2.86 28.47 -4.50
C SER A 298 -3.35 27.61 -5.67
N ALA A 299 -4.13 28.17 -6.59
CA ALA A 299 -4.49 27.49 -7.84
C ALA A 299 -3.28 27.16 -8.75
N ASN A 300 -2.14 27.85 -8.57
CA ASN A 300 -1.00 27.76 -9.49
C ASN A 300 0.32 27.39 -8.78
N SER A 301 0.26 27.08 -7.49
CA SER A 301 1.47 26.79 -6.71
C SER A 301 1.26 25.71 -5.66
N LEU A 302 2.31 24.95 -5.44
CA LEU A 302 2.39 23.89 -4.45
C LEU A 302 3.78 23.81 -3.82
N ILE A 303 3.89 23.02 -2.77
CA ILE A 303 5.16 22.59 -2.19
C ILE A 303 5.24 21.08 -2.19
N ASP A 304 6.36 20.56 -2.65
CA ASP A 304 6.74 19.17 -2.46
C ASP A 304 7.58 19.05 -1.18
N VAL A 305 7.08 18.33 -0.19
CA VAL A 305 7.74 18.07 1.11
C VAL A 305 8.29 16.66 1.10
N ARG A 306 9.59 16.52 1.34
CA ARG A 306 10.30 15.23 1.38
C ARG A 306 10.30 14.63 2.78
N GLU A 307 10.49 13.32 2.89
CA GLU A 307 10.52 12.59 4.17
C GLU A 307 11.55 13.13 5.17
N ASN A 308 12.66 13.70 4.69
CA ASN A 308 13.69 14.31 5.52
C ASN A 308 13.34 15.73 6.01
N GLY A 309 12.16 16.24 5.68
CA GLY A 309 11.66 17.57 6.04
C GLY A 309 12.16 18.72 5.16
N SER A 310 12.99 18.44 4.14
CA SER A 310 13.27 19.42 3.09
C SER A 310 12.08 19.59 2.18
N TYR A 311 11.97 20.75 1.52
CA TYR A 311 10.84 21.04 0.65
C TYR A 311 11.24 21.92 -0.54
N GLU A 312 10.50 21.80 -1.64
CA GLU A 312 10.68 22.57 -2.86
C GLU A 312 9.39 23.32 -3.21
N TYR A 313 9.50 24.63 -3.46
CA TYR A 313 8.40 25.45 -3.95
C TYR A 313 8.27 25.30 -5.46
N ILE A 314 7.05 25.04 -5.92
CA ILE A 314 6.74 24.87 -7.33
C ILE A 314 5.59 25.82 -7.67
N GLY A 315 5.86 26.82 -8.51
CA GLY A 315 4.86 27.78 -8.97
C GLY A 315 5.42 28.71 -10.05
N ASP A 316 4.57 29.60 -10.56
CA ASP A 316 4.93 30.53 -11.66
C ASP A 316 5.94 31.60 -11.24
N LYS A 317 6.05 31.86 -9.93
CA LYS A 317 6.92 32.90 -9.38
C LYS A 317 8.28 32.31 -9.02
N ALA A 318 9.33 33.10 -9.21
CA ALA A 318 10.69 32.70 -8.86
C ALA A 318 10.90 32.48 -7.34
N ALA A 319 10.02 33.04 -6.51
CA ALA A 319 10.02 32.87 -5.06
C ALA A 319 8.60 32.78 -4.54
N MET A 320 8.44 32.06 -3.43
CA MET A 320 7.18 31.89 -2.73
C MET A 320 6.66 33.25 -2.22
N PRO A 321 5.42 33.65 -2.56
CA PRO A 321 4.77 34.82 -1.99
C PRO A 321 4.69 34.74 -0.46
N VAL A 322 4.75 35.90 0.21
CA VAL A 322 4.71 35.99 1.68
C VAL A 322 3.45 35.36 2.27
N GLU A 323 2.30 35.49 1.62
CA GLU A 323 1.03 34.90 2.07
C GLU A 323 1.06 33.37 1.99
N GLU A 324 1.59 32.82 0.89
CA GLU A 324 1.79 31.37 0.70
C GLU A 324 2.81 30.82 1.72
N GLU A 325 3.88 31.58 2.01
CA GLU A 325 4.86 31.22 3.02
C GLU A 325 4.25 31.19 4.43
N GLN A 326 3.44 32.20 4.79
CA GLN A 326 2.75 32.24 6.08
C GLN A 326 1.81 31.04 6.24
N PHE A 327 1.04 30.71 5.20
CA PHE A 327 0.20 29.52 5.18
C PHE A 327 1.03 28.24 5.33
N PHE A 328 2.12 28.08 4.57
CA PHE A 328 2.93 26.87 4.66
C PHE A 328 3.60 26.71 6.03
N GLN A 329 4.03 27.80 6.67
CA GLN A 329 4.53 27.75 8.05
C GLN A 329 3.45 27.27 9.02
N LYS A 330 2.19 27.71 8.85
CA LYS A 330 1.05 27.16 9.61
C LYS A 330 0.90 25.67 9.33
N TYR A 331 0.88 25.23 8.07
CA TYR A 331 0.79 23.82 7.68
C TYR A 331 1.83 22.93 8.39
N LEU A 332 3.09 23.35 8.40
CA LEU A 332 4.19 22.61 9.03
C LEU A 332 3.99 22.38 10.55
N THR A 333 3.22 23.24 11.24
CA THR A 333 2.91 23.04 12.67
C THR A 333 1.93 21.89 12.91
N TYR A 334 1.11 21.53 11.92
CA TYR A 334 0.21 20.40 11.97
C TYR A 334 0.91 19.12 11.48
N TYR A 335 1.69 19.22 10.40
CA TYR A 335 2.35 18.05 9.80
C TYR A 335 3.45 17.43 10.68
N LYS A 336 4.16 18.23 11.49
CA LYS A 336 5.24 17.75 12.38
C LYS A 336 4.77 17.15 13.71
N LYS A 337 3.46 17.15 13.99
CA LYS A 337 2.90 16.51 15.19
C LYS A 337 2.71 15.02 14.97
#